data_AF-A0A3C0WKX9-F1
#
_entry.id   AF-A0A3C0WKX9-F1
#
_cell.length_a   1.000
_cell.length_b   1.000
_cell.length_c   1.000
_cell.angle_alpha   90.00
_cell.angle_beta   90.00
_cell.angle_gamma   90.00
#
_symmetry.space_group_name_H-M   'P 1'
#
loop_
_entity.id
_entity.type
_entity.pdbx_description
1 polymer ?
#
loop_
_entity_poly.entity_id
_entity_poly.type
_entity_poly.pdbx_seq_one_letter_code
_entity_poly.pdbx_strand_id
1 'polypeptide(L)'
;MRRSIITSEQPIDRREMLVNSGAGFAAIAMAGLLDGELHAEGTHHLRLAQHAPKAKSAIFLFMEGGPSQMDLFDPKPKLREMAGQQL
;
A
#
# COMPACT_ATOMS: atom_id res chain seq x y z
N MET A 1 40.34 48.16 -4.19
CA MET A 1 40.04 47.61 -5.55
C MET A 1 39.53 46.18 -5.36
N ARG A 2 38.27 45.95 -4.95
CA ARG A 2 37.03 45.69 -5.74
C ARG A 2 37.16 44.71 -6.93
N ARG A 3 36.24 43.72 -6.91
CA ARG A 3 35.63 42.92 -8.01
C ARG A 3 36.33 41.58 -8.30
N SER A 4 35.69 40.40 -8.38
CA SER A 4 34.30 39.96 -8.23
C SER A 4 34.28 38.44 -8.05
N ILE A 5 33.50 37.99 -7.09
CA ILE A 5 32.86 36.68 -7.02
C ILE A 5 31.90 36.61 -8.22
N ILE A 6 32.20 35.76 -9.21
CA ILE A 6 31.24 35.42 -10.28
C ILE A 6 30.85 33.98 -10.04
N THR A 7 29.79 33.78 -9.27
CA THR A 7 29.02 32.52 -9.32
C THR A 7 28.38 32.48 -10.70
N SER A 8 28.88 31.66 -11.60
CA SER A 8 28.19 31.41 -12.87
C SER A 8 26.94 30.58 -12.57
N GLU A 9 25.77 31.19 -12.57
CA GLU A 9 24.50 30.45 -12.57
C GLU A 9 24.38 29.70 -13.90
N GLN A 10 24.74 28.43 -13.89
CA GLN A 10 24.42 27.52 -14.98
C GLN A 10 22.91 27.21 -14.91
N PRO A 11 22.17 27.33 -16.02
CA PRO A 11 20.75 26.96 -16.03
C PRO A 11 20.61 25.45 -15.75
N ILE A 12 19.72 25.09 -14.82
CA ILE A 12 19.45 23.69 -14.46
C ILE A 12 18.94 22.94 -15.70
N ASP A 13 19.64 21.86 -16.08
CA ASP A 13 19.20 20.99 -17.17
C ASP A 13 17.93 20.21 -16.75
N ARG A 14 17.06 19.88 -17.72
CA ARG A 14 15.81 19.13 -17.45
C ARG A 14 16.10 17.80 -16.75
N ARG A 15 17.21 17.15 -17.10
CA ARG A 15 17.67 15.91 -16.45
C ARG A 15 18.03 16.14 -14.99
N GLU A 16 18.78 17.21 -14.72
CA GLU A 16 19.21 17.57 -13.37
C GLU A 16 18.01 17.95 -12.49
N MET A 17 17.05 18.69 -13.04
CA MET A 17 15.78 18.97 -12.38
C MET A 17 15.03 17.68 -12.01
N LEU A 18 14.89 16.74 -12.95
CA LEU A 18 14.20 15.46 -12.70
C LEU A 18 14.93 14.61 -11.65
N VAL A 19 16.26 14.57 -11.70
CA VAL A 19 17.11 13.84 -10.73
C VAL A 19 16.96 14.46 -9.34
N ASN A 20 17.08 15.78 -9.22
CA ASN A 20 16.99 16.47 -7.93
C ASN A 20 15.59 16.38 -7.32
N SER A 21 14.53 16.52 -8.13
CA SER A 21 13.15 16.34 -7.64
C SER A 21 12.88 14.89 -7.23
N GLY A 22 13.27 13.90 -8.04
CA GLY A 22 13.06 12.48 -7.73
C GLY A 22 13.80 12.03 -6.47
N ALA A 23 15.05 12.47 -6.30
CA ALA A 23 15.85 12.17 -5.11
C ALA A 23 15.25 12.80 -3.84
N GLY A 24 14.73 14.04 -3.93
CA GLY A 24 14.05 14.70 -2.81
C GLY A 24 12.79 13.96 -2.34
N PHE A 25 11.96 13.48 -3.27
CA PHE A 25 10.78 12.66 -2.93
C PHE A 25 11.17 11.31 -2.32
N ALA A 26 12.20 10.65 -2.85
CA ALA A 26 12.71 9.40 -2.29
C ALA A 26 13.24 9.58 -0.86
N ALA A 27 13.89 10.71 -0.54
CA ALA A 27 14.37 11.02 0.80
C ALA A 27 13.21 11.15 1.82
N ILE A 28 12.09 11.76 1.43
CA ILE A 28 10.88 11.86 2.28
C ILE A 28 10.28 10.47 2.54
N ALA A 29 10.15 9.65 1.49
CA ALA A 29 9.66 8.28 1.62
C ALA A 29 10.58 7.43 2.52
N MET A 30 11.90 7.57 2.36
CA MET A 30 12.90 6.89 3.18
C MET A 30 12.85 7.34 4.64
N ALA A 31 12.62 8.62 4.90
CA ALA A 31 12.44 9.13 6.27
C ALA A 31 11.24 8.46 6.96
N GLY A 32 10.12 8.26 6.25
CA GLY A 32 8.95 7.54 6.79
C GLY A 32 9.18 6.04 7.00
N LEU A 33 10.00 5.40 6.17
CA LEU A 33 10.37 3.99 6.36
C LEU A 33 11.31 3.78 7.55
N LEU A 34 12.29 4.68 7.74
CA LEU A 34 13.21 4.67 8.87
C LEU A 34 12.53 5.07 10.20
N ASP A 35 11.44 5.85 10.14
CA ASP A 35 10.65 6.23 11.31
C ASP A 35 10.02 5.00 12.00
N GLY A 36 9.68 3.96 11.23
CA GLY A 36 9.17 2.69 11.77
C GLY A 36 10.20 1.87 12.55
N GLU A 37 11.50 2.05 12.28
CA GLU A 37 12.58 1.38 13.02
C GLU A 37 13.00 2.15 14.28
N LEU A 38 12.90 3.49 14.27
CA LEU A 38 13.20 4.34 15.43
C LEU A 38 12.11 4.28 16.52
N HIS A 39 10.88 3.89 16.16
CA HIS A 39 9.76 3.70 17.10
C HIS A 39 9.69 2.29 17.70
N ALA A 40 10.72 1.45 17.53
CA ALA A 40 10.81 0.12 18.17
C ALA A 40 10.94 0.19 19.71
N GLU A 41 10.95 1.39 20.30
CA GLU A 41 10.87 1.62 21.74
C GLU A 41 9.74 2.59 22.11
N GLY A 42 8.58 2.42 21.49
CA GLY A 42 7.33 3.01 21.97
C GLY A 42 6.40 1.86 22.26
N THR A 43 6.21 1.55 23.55
CA THR A 43 5.13 0.68 24.04
C THR A 43 3.99 0.72 23.07
N HIS A 44 3.73 -0.39 22.36
CA HIS A 44 2.46 -0.53 21.71
C HIS A 44 1.44 -0.37 22.83
N HIS A 45 0.90 0.83 22.98
CA HIS A 45 -0.45 1.03 23.42
C HIS A 45 -1.30 0.48 22.27
N LEU A 46 -1.18 -0.85 22.01
CA LEU A 46 -2.37 -1.65 21.91
C LEU A 46 -3.19 -1.11 23.07
N ARG A 47 -4.16 -0.26 22.77
CA ARG A 47 -5.19 0.10 23.71
C ARG A 47 -5.75 -1.27 24.05
N LEU A 48 -5.21 -1.88 25.11
CA LEU A 48 -5.75 -3.05 25.75
C LEU A 48 -7.18 -2.61 25.94
N ALA A 49 -8.07 -3.26 25.20
CA ALA A 49 -9.47 -2.91 25.24
C ALA A 49 -9.80 -2.80 26.73
N GLN A 50 -10.25 -1.61 27.17
CA GLN A 50 -10.45 -1.33 28.60
C GLN A 50 -11.47 -2.29 29.23
N HIS A 51 -12.11 -3.11 28.38
CA HIS A 51 -12.99 -4.20 28.71
C HIS A 51 -12.58 -5.47 27.97
N ALA A 52 -12.65 -6.60 28.67
CA ALA A 52 -12.51 -7.91 28.03
C ALA A 52 -13.58 -8.07 26.94
N PRO A 53 -13.21 -8.50 25.72
CA PRO A 53 -14.19 -8.71 24.66
C PRO A 53 -15.18 -9.81 25.08
N LYS A 54 -16.47 -9.45 25.14
CA LYS A 54 -17.58 -10.38 25.41
C LYS A 54 -18.46 -10.46 24.18
N ALA A 55 -18.09 -11.31 23.22
CA ALA A 55 -19.00 -11.64 22.13
C ALA A 55 -20.16 -12.47 22.70
N LYS A 56 -21.37 -11.89 22.75
CA LYS A 56 -22.57 -12.56 23.29
C LYS A 56 -23.21 -13.52 22.28
N SER A 57 -23.09 -13.21 20.99
CA SER A 57 -23.64 -13.99 19.89
C SER A 57 -22.76 -13.84 18.65
N ALA A 58 -22.58 -14.92 17.90
CA ALA A 58 -21.98 -14.92 16.58
C ALA A 58 -23.07 -15.19 15.55
N ILE A 59 -23.26 -14.28 14.59
CA ILE A 59 -24.22 -14.46 13.49
C ILE A 59 -23.43 -15.04 12.31
N PHE A 60 -23.67 -16.31 11.98
CA PHE A 60 -23.07 -16.96 10.82
C PHE A 60 -24.06 -16.91 9.66
N LEU A 61 -23.71 -16.18 8.61
CA LEU A 61 -24.51 -16.07 7.39
C LEU A 61 -23.89 -16.98 6.34
N PHE A 62 -24.58 -18.07 6.00
CA PHE A 62 -24.22 -18.90 4.85
C PHE A 62 -24.98 -18.37 3.62
N MET A 63 -24.32 -17.49 2.87
CA MET A 63 -24.87 -16.98 1.62
C MET A 63 -24.62 -18.00 0.52
N GLU A 64 -25.61 -18.84 0.26
CA GLU A 64 -25.62 -19.69 -0.94
C GLU A 64 -25.80 -18.80 -2.19
N GLY A 65 -25.01 -19.04 -3.23
CA GLY A 65 -25.16 -18.38 -4.53
C GLY A 65 -24.03 -17.43 -4.93
N GLY A 66 -23.01 -17.23 -4.09
CA GLY A 66 -21.77 -16.58 -4.50
C GLY A 66 -20.87 -17.54 -5.29
N PRO A 67 -20.20 -17.11 -6.36
CA PRO A 67 -19.17 -17.93 -7.00
C PRO A 67 -18.09 -18.25 -5.97
N SER A 68 -17.66 -19.51 -5.91
CA SER A 68 -16.61 -19.90 -4.96
C SER A 68 -15.35 -19.09 -5.24
N GLN A 69 -14.57 -18.73 -4.21
CA GLN A 69 -13.34 -17.94 -4.39
C GLN A 69 -12.40 -18.57 -5.44
N MET A 70 -12.45 -19.89 -5.57
CA MET A 70 -11.67 -20.68 -6.54
C MET A 70 -12.15 -20.50 -7.99
N ASP A 71 -13.37 -20.02 -8.22
CA ASP A 71 -14.03 -20.00 -9.52
C ASP A 71 -14.11 -18.60 -10.15
N LEU A 72 -13.66 -17.54 -9.45
CA LEU A 72 -13.75 -16.16 -9.96
C LEU A 72 -12.79 -15.89 -11.13
N PHE A 73 -11.63 -16.54 -11.15
CA PHE A 73 -10.54 -16.17 -12.06
C PHE A 73 -10.04 -17.31 -12.95
N ASP A 74 -10.65 -18.49 -12.87
CA ASP A 74 -10.33 -19.61 -13.77
C ASP A 74 -11.44 -19.76 -14.82
N PRO A 75 -11.18 -19.44 -16.10
CA PRO A 75 -12.15 -19.66 -17.16
C PRO A 75 -12.38 -21.17 -17.30
N LYS A 76 -13.62 -21.61 -17.04
CA LYS A 76 -14.03 -23.02 -17.17
C LYS A 76 -14.78 -23.25 -18.49
N PRO A 77 -14.09 -23.44 -19.63
CA PRO A 77 -14.73 -23.59 -20.94
C PRO A 77 -15.67 -24.80 -20.99
N LYS A 78 -15.30 -25.90 -20.30
CA LYS A 78 -16.11 -27.12 -20.29
C LYS A 78 -17.45 -26.96 -19.58
N LEU A 79 -17.51 -26.14 -18.52
CA LEU A 79 -18.76 -25.81 -17.85
C LEU A 79 -19.67 -24.92 -18.71
N ARG A 80 -19.09 -24.11 -19.60
CA ARG A 80 -19.88 -23.32 -20.56
C ARG A 80 -20.52 -24.22 -21.63
N GLU A 81 -19.82 -25.26 -22.07
CA GLU A 81 -20.35 -26.25 -23.02
C GLU A 81 -21.47 -27.10 -22.41
N MET A 82 -21.37 -27.42 -21.11
CA MET A 82 -22.34 -28.26 -20.39
C MET A 82 -23.47 -27.44 -19.75
N ALA A 83 -23.52 -26.13 -19.99
CA ALA A 83 -24.55 -25.25 -19.45
C ALA A 83 -25.93 -25.63 -20.00
N GLY A 84 -26.87 -26.00 -19.12
CA GLY A 84 -28.23 -26.39 -19.49
C GLY A 84 -28.41 -27.89 -19.76
N GLN A 85 -27.36 -28.70 -19.60
CA GLN A 85 -27.48 -30.15 -19.64
C GLN A 85 -28.13 -30.64 -18.34
N GLN A 86 -29.28 -31.30 -18.44
CA GLN A 86 -29.93 -31.91 -17.27
C GLN A 86 -29.08 -33.10 -16.80
N LEU A 87 -28.87 -33.18 -15.47
CA LEU A 87 -28.17 -34.26 -14.80
C LEU A 87 -29.02 -35.53 -14.75
#